data_AF-A0A7W4F1I4-F1
#
_entry.id   AF-A0A7W4F1I4-F1
#
_cell.length_a   1.000
_cell.length_b   1.000
_cell.length_c   1.000
_cell.angle_alpha   90.00
_cell.angle_beta   90.00
_cell.angle_gamma   90.00
#
_symmetry.space_group_name_H-M   'P 1'
#
loop_
_entity.id
_entity.type
_entity.pdbx_description
1 polymer ?
#
loop_
_entity_poly.entity_id
_entity_poly.type
_entity_poly.pdbx_seq_one_letter_code
_entity_poly.pdbx_strand_id
1 'polypeptide(L)'
;MSRSNNISSANFEFLVAQAVKAPSGHNTQPWKFRQNESAVEIYPDFDRRLPVVDPDDRELFVSLGCAVENLCLAAQTKGYKS
;
A
#
# COMPACT_ATOMS: atom_id res chain seq x y z
N MET A 1 19.67 -24.16 5.92
CA MET A 1 19.42 -22.96 6.74
C MET A 1 18.38 -22.11 6.03
N SER A 2 17.14 -22.12 6.51
CA SER A 2 16.06 -21.31 5.93
C SER A 2 16.32 -19.85 6.28
N ARG A 3 16.50 -18.97 5.28
CA ARG A 3 16.46 -17.52 5.53
C ARG A 3 15.06 -17.22 6.04
N SER A 4 14.96 -16.58 7.20
CA SER A 4 13.72 -15.98 7.67
C SER A 4 13.18 -15.05 6.58
N ASN A 5 11.99 -15.33 6.06
CA ASN A 5 11.30 -14.56 5.02
C ASN A 5 10.73 -13.23 5.56
N ASN A 6 11.39 -12.66 6.56
CA ASN A 6 10.86 -11.52 7.27
C ASN A 6 11.17 -10.23 6.52
N ILE A 7 10.17 -9.36 6.40
CA ILE A 7 10.38 -8.02 5.86
C ILE A 7 11.12 -7.21 6.92
N SER A 8 12.31 -6.68 6.62
CA SER A 8 13.01 -5.78 7.52
C SER A 8 12.32 -4.42 7.59
N SER A 9 12.44 -3.68 8.70
CA SER A 9 11.86 -2.33 8.84
C SER A 9 12.32 -1.38 7.73
N ALA A 10 13.60 -1.42 7.36
CA ALA A 10 14.13 -0.62 6.25
C ALA A 10 13.51 -0.98 4.90
N ASN A 11 13.24 -2.26 4.65
CA ASN A 11 12.54 -2.67 3.44
C ASN A 11 11.05 -2.28 3.50
N PHE A 12 10.39 -2.42 4.65
CA PHE A 12 9.02 -1.97 4.84
C PHE A 12 8.86 -0.47 4.54
N GLU A 13 9.71 0.37 5.12
CA GLU A 13 9.74 1.82 4.87
C GLU A 13 9.95 2.14 3.38
N PHE A 14 10.89 1.45 2.73
CA PHE A 14 11.13 1.61 1.29
C PHE A 14 9.90 1.26 0.46
N LEU A 15 9.23 0.15 0.76
CA LEU A 15 8.04 -0.32 0.05
C LEU A 15 6.88 0.66 0.21
N VAL A 16 6.63 1.11 1.44
CA VAL A 16 5.60 2.12 1.73
C VAL A 16 5.91 3.43 1.00
N ALA A 17 7.18 3.87 0.99
CA ALA A 17 7.59 5.08 0.28
C ALA A 17 7.38 5.03 -1.24
N GLN A 18 7.34 3.83 -1.85
CA GLN A 18 6.94 3.69 -3.25
C GLN A 18 5.41 3.64 -3.40
N ALA A 19 4.72 2.91 -2.51
CA ALA A 19 3.27 2.80 -2.52
C ALA A 19 2.56 4.16 -2.44
N VAL A 20 3.03 5.05 -1.56
CA VAL A 20 2.43 6.39 -1.35
C VAL A 20 2.57 7.35 -2.53
N LYS A 21 3.36 7.00 -3.56
CA LYS A 21 3.46 7.78 -4.81
C LYS A 21 2.29 7.51 -5.77
N ALA A 22 1.41 6.58 -5.44
CA ALA A 22 0.25 6.28 -6.25
C ALA A 22 -0.70 7.49 -6.35
N PRO A 23 -1.44 7.64 -7.47
CA PRO A 23 -2.52 8.61 -7.54
C PRO A 23 -3.64 8.25 -6.54
N SER A 24 -4.34 9.27 -6.07
CA SER A 24 -5.57 9.12 -5.29
C SER A 24 -6.55 10.25 -5.56
N GLY A 25 -7.85 9.98 -5.42
CA GLY A 25 -8.90 10.98 -5.58
C GLY A 25 -8.63 12.20 -4.69
N HIS A 26 -8.57 13.40 -5.27
CA HIS A 26 -8.20 14.65 -4.59
C HIS A 26 -6.89 14.60 -3.76
N ASN A 27 -5.97 13.69 -4.11
CA ASN A 27 -4.75 13.43 -3.33
C ASN A 27 -5.02 13.04 -1.86
N THR A 28 -6.18 12.44 -1.60
CA THR A 28 -6.62 12.00 -0.27
C THR A 28 -5.80 10.86 0.29
N GLN A 29 -4.98 10.17 -0.51
CA GLN A 29 -4.07 9.09 -0.07
C GLN A 29 -4.71 8.14 0.98
N PRO A 30 -5.87 7.52 0.70
CA PRO A 30 -6.74 6.92 1.72
C PRO A 30 -6.28 5.51 2.14
N TRP A 31 -4.99 5.31 2.38
CA TRP A 31 -4.39 4.02 2.69
C TRP A 31 -3.65 4.03 4.03
N LYS A 32 -3.76 2.92 4.76
CA LYS A 32 -2.97 2.59 5.95
C LYS A 32 -2.14 1.34 5.64
N PHE A 33 -0.86 1.35 5.99
CA PHE A 33 0.03 0.21 5.80
C PHE A 33 0.35 -0.44 7.14
N ARG A 34 0.36 -1.77 7.17
CA ARG A 34 0.79 -2.56 8.32
C ARG A 34 1.85 -3.57 7.91
N GLN A 35 2.92 -3.64 8.67
CA GLN A 35 3.92 -4.69 8.53
C GLN A 35 3.48 -5.91 9.33
N ASN A 36 3.43 -7.06 8.66
CA ASN A 36 3.40 -8.38 9.27
C ASN A 36 4.80 -9.02 9.14
N GLU A 37 5.06 -10.17 9.76
CA GLU A 37 6.37 -10.82 9.72
C GLU A 37 6.85 -11.01 8.27
N SER A 38 5.98 -11.50 7.38
CA SER A 38 6.32 -11.84 5.99
C SER A 38 5.52 -11.11 4.92
N ALA A 39 4.73 -10.09 5.28
CA ALA A 39 3.85 -9.40 4.35
C ALA A 39 3.68 -7.91 4.68
N VAL A 40 3.35 -7.12 3.66
CA VAL A 40 2.81 -5.77 3.84
C VAL A 40 1.33 -5.80 3.54
N GLU A 41 0.53 -5.36 4.49
CA GLU A 41 -0.92 -5.29 4.36
C GLU A 41 -1.32 -3.82 4.11
N ILE A 42 -2.28 -3.62 3.22
CA ILE A 42 -2.89 -2.31 2.95
C ILE A 42 -4.35 -2.33 3.41
N TYR A 43 -4.79 -1.26 4.05
CA TYR A 43 -6.15 -1.09 4.53
C TYR A 43 -6.72 0.26 4.09
N PRO A 44 -8.02 0.34 3.81
CA PRO A 44 -8.67 1.61 3.52
C PRO A 44 -8.68 2.49 4.77
N ASP A 45 -8.43 3.78 4.57
CA ASP A 45 -8.62 4.81 5.58
C ASP A 45 -9.93 5.57 5.33
N PHE A 46 -11.02 5.08 5.92
CA PHE A 46 -12.35 5.67 5.75
C PHE A 46 -12.46 7.08 6.35
N ASP A 47 -11.54 7.51 7.22
CA ASP A 47 -11.48 8.89 7.70
C ASP A 47 -11.09 9.88 6.58
N ARG A 48 -10.50 9.37 5.50
CA ARG A 48 -10.05 10.13 4.32
C ARG A 48 -10.96 9.94 3.10
N ARG A 49 -12.13 9.32 3.28
CA ARG A 49 -13.10 9.08 2.19
C ARG A 49 -13.77 10.38 1.73
N LEU A 50 -14.34 10.35 0.52
CA LEU A 50 -14.97 11.50 -0.12
C LEU A 50 -16.47 11.27 -0.33
N PRO A 51 -17.32 11.30 0.71
CA PRO A 51 -18.70 10.80 0.63
C PRO A 51 -19.60 11.55 -0.36
N VAL A 52 -19.23 12.77 -0.76
CA VAL A 52 -19.98 13.56 -1.76
C VAL A 52 -19.59 13.20 -3.19
N VAL A 53 -18.29 12.97 -3.44
CA VAL A 53 -17.74 12.72 -4.79
C VAL A 53 -17.69 11.23 -5.11
N ASP A 54 -17.43 10.40 -4.10
CA ASP A 54 -17.28 8.95 -4.15
C ASP A 54 -18.15 8.30 -3.06
N PRO A 55 -19.49 8.33 -3.18
CA PRO A 55 -20.42 7.86 -2.13
C PRO A 55 -20.31 6.37 -1.84
N ASP A 56 -19.84 5.58 -2.82
CA ASP A 56 -19.70 4.13 -2.74
C ASP A 56 -18.25 3.68 -2.46
N ASP A 57 -17.35 4.63 -2.14
CA ASP A 57 -15.92 4.38 -1.87
C ASP A 57 -15.16 3.68 -3.02
N ARG A 58 -15.66 3.76 -4.27
CA ARG A 58 -15.05 3.12 -5.44
C ARG A 58 -13.70 3.74 -5.76
N GLU A 59 -13.61 5.07 -5.82
CA GLU A 59 -12.35 5.78 -6.06
C GLU A 59 -11.35 5.58 -4.93
N LEU A 60 -11.84 5.46 -3.69
CA LEU A 60 -11.02 5.06 -2.55
C LEU A 60 -10.34 3.71 -2.83
N PHE A 61 -11.09 2.66 -3.20
CA PHE A 61 -10.50 1.35 -3.49
C PHE A 61 -9.65 1.33 -4.76
N VAL A 62 -9.99 2.11 -5.79
CA VAL A 62 -9.11 2.30 -6.97
C VAL A 62 -7.77 2.89 -6.55
N SER A 63 -7.79 3.89 -5.65
CA SER A 63 -6.57 4.50 -5.11
C SER A 63 -5.70 3.47 -4.36
N LEU A 64 -6.33 2.61 -3.54
CA LEU A 64 -5.62 1.50 -2.88
C LEU A 64 -5.00 0.53 -3.89
N GLY A 65 -5.72 0.19 -4.96
CA GLY A 65 -5.21 -0.68 -6.02
C GLY A 65 -3.95 -0.11 -6.68
N CYS A 66 -3.94 1.20 -6.96
CA CYS A 66 -2.74 1.87 -7.46
C CYS A 66 -1.57 1.83 -6.47
N ALA A 67 -1.84 2.02 -5.16
CA ALA A 67 -0.81 1.93 -4.12
C ALA A 67 -0.26 0.51 -3.98
N VAL A 68 -1.11 -0.53 -4.09
CA VAL A 68 -0.70 -1.95 -4.10
C VAL A 68 0.21 -2.23 -5.28
N GLU A 69 -0.14 -1.80 -6.49
CA GLU A 69 0.69 -2.08 -7.67
C GLU A 69 2.08 -1.44 -7.55
N ASN A 70 2.16 -0.19 -7.08
CA ASN A 70 3.44 0.45 -6.79
C ASN A 70 4.26 -0.34 -5.75
N LEU A 71 3.59 -0.86 -4.72
CA LEU A 71 4.22 -1.69 -3.70
C LEU A 71 4.72 -3.01 -4.29
N CYS A 72 3.93 -3.69 -5.12
CA CYS A 72 4.29 -4.94 -5.79
C CYS A 72 5.53 -4.77 -6.68
N LEU A 73 5.56 -3.71 -7.49
CA LEU A 73 6.73 -3.38 -8.31
C LEU A 73 7.97 -3.14 -7.44
N ALA A 74 7.84 -2.37 -6.36
CA ALA A 74 8.94 -2.13 -5.42
C ALA A 74 9.40 -3.42 -4.72
N ALA A 75 8.48 -4.32 -4.36
CA ALA A 75 8.74 -5.61 -3.73
C ALA A 75 9.59 -6.52 -4.64
N GLN A 76 9.27 -6.56 -5.94
CA GLN A 76 10.05 -7.31 -6.93
C GLN A 76 11.50 -6.80 -7.01
N THR A 77 11.76 -5.49 -6.91
CA THR A 77 13.14 -4.94 -6.89
C THR A 77 13.96 -5.37 -5.67
N LYS A 78 13.29 -5.76 -4.58
CA LYS A 78 13.90 -6.28 -3.35
C LYS A 78 13.95 -7.82 -3.29
N GLY A 79 13.43 -8.50 -4.31
CA GLY A 79 13.37 -9.97 -4.38
C GLY A 79 12.25 -10.60 -3.56
N TYR A 80 11.23 -9.83 -3.15
CA TYR A 80 10.04 -10.37 -2.50
C TYR A 80 9.03 -10.87 -3.53
N LYS A 81 8.18 -11.82 -3.11
CA LYS A 81 7.00 -12.22 -3.88
C LYS A 81 5.92 -11.15 -3.71
N SER A 82 5.26 -10.79 -4.82
CA SER A 82 4.10 -9.91 -4.91
C SER A 82 2.90 -10.67 -5.43
#